data_AF-A0A671PLV6-F1
#
_entry.id   AF-A0A671PLV6-F1
#
_cell.length_a   1.000
_cell.length_b   1.000
_cell.length_c   1.000
_cell.angle_alpha   90.00
_cell.angle_beta   90.00
_cell.angle_gamma   90.00
#
_symmetry.space_group_name_H-M   'P 1'
#
loop_
_entity.id
_entity.type
_entity.pdbx_description
1 polymer ?
#
loop_
_entity_poly.entity_id
_entity_poly.type
_entity_poly.pdbx_seq_one_letter_code
_entity_poly.pdbx_strand_id
1 'polypeptide(L)'
;MLSRLMSGSDRSLDREFNCTVRLLDDSEYTCTVQRDAKGQWLFEQVCQHLNLLEKDYFGIRFVDPDKQRHWLECSKAITKQMRSQPPYTMCLRVKFYPPDPAALKEEITRYLVFLQIKRDLYHGRLLCKSSDAATLAAFILQAEIGDYDPGKHPEGYSSKFQFFPKHSERLEHRIAEIHKSELMMCLAMLHFLHLPHLALWYYRGTGGFISSNGERGEMNLSYHFHLLSSRDQMTVCL
;
A
#
# COMPACT_ATOMS: atom_id res chain seq x y z
N MET A 1 22.72 64.51 5.67
CA MET A 1 22.52 63.16 6.21
C MET A 1 21.36 62.52 5.48
N LEU A 2 21.63 61.73 4.44
CA LEU A 2 20.59 60.98 3.72
C LEU A 2 20.60 59.56 4.27
N SER A 3 19.58 59.23 5.05
CA SER A 3 19.33 57.90 5.59
C SER A 3 19.11 56.91 4.45
N ARG A 4 20.03 55.93 4.33
CA ARG A 4 19.85 54.76 3.48
C ARG A 4 18.64 53.99 3.97
N LEU A 5 17.56 53.99 3.18
CA LEU A 5 16.52 52.97 3.25
C LEU A 5 17.18 51.62 3.03
N MET A 6 17.34 50.85 4.10
CA MET A 6 17.56 49.42 4.00
C MET A 6 16.27 48.82 3.42
N SER A 7 16.25 48.63 2.09
CA SER A 7 15.34 47.67 1.48
C SER A 7 15.79 46.31 1.98
N GLY A 8 15.25 45.90 3.13
CA GLY A 8 15.31 44.52 3.57
C GLY A 8 14.66 43.70 2.47
N SER A 9 15.48 42.93 1.77
CA SER A 9 14.99 41.92 0.85
C SER A 9 14.29 40.85 1.70
N ASP A 10 12.99 41.04 1.93
CA ASP A 10 12.09 40.01 2.42
C ASP A 10 11.92 38.95 1.32
N ARG A 11 13.00 38.22 1.08
CA ARG A 11 13.07 37.20 0.04
C ARG A 11 12.68 35.86 0.66
N SER A 12 11.40 35.52 0.46
CA SER A 12 10.99 34.16 0.12
C SER A 12 11.13 33.11 1.24
N LEU A 13 10.54 33.35 2.43
CA LEU A 13 10.23 32.27 3.37
C LEU A 13 8.81 31.68 3.16
N ASP A 14 7.88 32.45 2.58
CA ASP A 14 6.47 32.04 2.35
C ASP A 14 6.22 31.29 1.03
N ARG A 15 7.19 30.53 0.52
CA ARG A 15 6.91 29.68 -0.65
C ARG A 15 6.15 28.45 -0.20
N GLU A 16 4.84 28.51 -0.37
CA GLU A 16 3.93 27.38 -0.25
C GLU A 16 3.76 26.66 -1.59
N PHE A 17 3.63 25.34 -1.51
CA PHE A 17 3.45 24.49 -2.68
C PHE A 17 2.22 23.60 -2.49
N ASN A 18 1.39 23.47 -3.53
CA ASN A 18 0.26 22.55 -3.49
C ASN A 18 0.77 21.10 -3.51
N CYS A 19 0.21 20.27 -2.63
CA CYS A 19 0.51 18.85 -2.51
C CYS A 19 -0.78 18.04 -2.47
N THR A 20 -0.82 16.98 -3.28
CA THR A 20 -1.89 15.99 -3.33
C THR A 20 -1.34 14.63 -2.95
N VAL A 21 -1.95 13.98 -1.96
CA VAL A 21 -1.68 12.59 -1.59
C VAL A 21 -2.90 11.74 -1.97
N ARG A 22 -2.72 10.87 -2.96
CA ARG A 22 -3.74 9.87 -3.31
C ARG A 22 -3.76 8.75 -2.29
N LEU A 23 -4.91 8.55 -1.66
CA LEU A 23 -5.11 7.59 -0.58
C LEU A 23 -5.33 6.17 -1.14
N LEU A 24 -5.54 5.21 -0.24
CA LEU A 24 -5.68 3.79 -0.60
C LEU A 24 -7.05 3.44 -1.19
N ASP A 25 -8.06 4.26 -0.96
CA ASP A 25 -9.42 4.18 -1.54
C ASP A 25 -9.57 5.03 -2.81
N ASP A 26 -8.45 5.54 -3.33
CA ASP A 26 -8.37 6.45 -4.49
C ASP A 26 -8.96 7.86 -4.27
N SER A 27 -9.39 8.20 -3.06
CA SER A 27 -9.65 9.59 -2.68
C SER A 27 -8.34 10.40 -2.60
N GLU A 28 -8.46 11.73 -2.57
CA GLU A 28 -7.32 12.64 -2.55
C GLU A 28 -7.35 13.52 -1.31
N TYR A 29 -6.24 13.53 -0.58
CA TYR A 29 -5.96 14.53 0.45
C TYR A 29 -5.11 15.65 -0.15
N THR A 30 -5.58 16.89 -0.09
CA THR A 30 -4.90 18.06 -0.65
C THR A 30 -4.53 19.05 0.45
N CYS A 31 -3.31 19.58 0.41
CA CYS A 31 -2.82 20.59 1.35
C CYS A 31 -1.76 21.50 0.72
N THR A 32 -1.41 22.59 1.40
CA THR A 32 -0.23 23.40 1.09
C THR A 32 0.94 22.97 1.97
N VAL A 33 2.14 22.84 1.37
CA VAL A 33 3.37 22.50 2.08
C VAL A 33 4.33 23.69 2.04
N GLN A 34 4.88 24.04 3.20
CA GLN A 34 5.94 25.04 3.30
C GLN A 34 7.27 24.49 2.77
N ARG A 35 8.18 25.38 2.35
CA ARG A 35 9.46 24.99 1.73
C ARG A 35 10.30 24.04 2.58
N ASP A 36 10.30 24.21 3.90
CA ASP A 36 11.07 23.42 4.86
C ASP A 36 10.25 22.31 5.54
N ALA A 37 8.97 22.16 5.18
CA ALA A 37 8.10 21.10 5.69
C ALA A 37 8.73 19.73 5.45
N LYS A 38 8.85 18.96 6.53
CA LYS A 38 9.43 17.61 6.51
C LYS A 38 8.41 16.57 6.07
N GLY A 39 8.90 15.45 5.54
CA GLY A 39 8.03 14.32 5.17
C GLY A 39 7.18 13.82 6.34
N GLN A 40 7.72 13.86 7.57
CA GLN A 40 6.99 13.49 8.79
C GLN A 40 5.71 14.32 8.97
N TRP A 41 5.78 15.63 8.74
CA TRP A 41 4.63 16.52 8.92
C TRP A 41 3.49 16.14 7.96
N LEU A 42 3.79 15.93 6.68
CA LEU A 42 2.79 15.53 5.69
C LEU A 42 2.19 14.16 6.03
N PHE A 43 3.02 13.22 6.46
CA PHE A 43 2.56 11.89 6.87
C PHE A 43 1.61 11.98 8.08
N GLU A 44 1.96 12.77 9.09
CA GLU A 44 1.10 13.01 10.25
C GLU A 44 -0.24 13.64 9.88
N GLN A 45 -0.26 14.62 8.96
CA GLN A 45 -1.51 15.23 8.48
C GLN A 45 -2.42 14.21 7.78
N VAL A 46 -1.86 13.35 6.93
CA VAL A 46 -2.60 12.28 6.27
C VAL A 46 -3.12 11.25 7.28
N CYS A 47 -2.30 10.84 8.26
CA CYS A 47 -2.73 9.94 9.32
C CYS A 47 -3.85 10.55 10.18
N GLN A 48 -3.76 11.84 10.50
CA GLN A 48 -4.80 12.55 11.26
C GLN A 48 -6.12 12.61 10.47
N HIS A 49 -6.06 12.92 9.17
CA HIS A 49 -7.22 12.93 8.30
C HIS A 49 -7.93 11.58 8.24
N LEU A 50 -7.16 10.48 8.24
CA LEU A 50 -7.67 9.11 8.24
C LEU A 50 -8.01 8.56 9.62
N ASN A 51 -7.77 9.31 10.71
CA ASN A 51 -7.83 8.80 12.09
C ASN A 51 -6.99 7.52 12.31
N LEU A 52 -5.79 7.48 11.72
CA LEU A 52 -4.92 6.31 11.71
C LEU A 52 -3.94 6.30 12.89
N LEU A 53 -4.09 5.31 13.77
CA LEU A 53 -3.23 5.13 14.96
C LEU A 53 -2.04 4.19 14.69
N GLU A 54 -2.25 3.09 13.97
CA GLU A 54 -1.22 2.09 13.65
C GLU A 54 -0.39 2.51 12.43
N LYS A 55 0.35 3.61 12.57
CA LYS A 55 1.05 4.30 11.47
C LYS A 55 2.24 3.51 10.90
N ASP A 56 2.83 2.63 11.69
CA ASP A 56 4.07 1.91 11.38
C ASP A 56 3.99 1.07 10.10
N TYR A 57 2.78 0.70 9.67
CA TYR A 57 2.57 -0.08 8.45
C TYR A 57 2.58 0.74 7.16
N PHE A 58 2.47 2.07 7.25
CA PHE A 58 2.20 2.93 6.10
C PHE A 58 3.35 3.89 5.81
N GLY A 59 3.35 4.42 4.59
CA GLY A 59 4.25 5.48 4.18
C GLY A 59 3.73 6.23 2.97
N ILE A 60 4.30 7.40 2.71
CA ILE A 60 4.04 8.16 1.49
C ILE A 60 5.11 7.79 0.47
N ARG A 61 4.67 7.52 -0.75
CA ARG A 61 5.52 7.21 -1.90
C ARG A 61 5.26 8.19 -3.03
N PHE A 62 6.31 8.59 -3.74
CA PHE A 62 6.19 9.38 -4.96
C PHE A 62 6.87 8.67 -6.13
N VAL A 63 6.66 9.21 -7.33
CA VAL A 63 7.30 8.75 -8.56
C VAL A 63 8.10 9.92 -9.12
N ASP A 64 9.38 9.70 -9.41
CA ASP A 64 10.23 10.73 -10.00
C ASP A 64 10.04 10.84 -11.52
N PRO A 65 10.64 11.83 -12.18
CA PRO A 65 10.57 11.98 -13.64
C PRO A 65 11.07 10.74 -14.42
N ASP A 66 12.00 9.99 -13.84
CA ASP A 66 12.59 8.76 -14.39
C ASP A 66 11.72 7.52 -14.15
N LYS A 67 10.48 7.72 -13.68
CA LYS A 67 9.48 6.69 -13.35
C LYS A 67 9.90 5.74 -12.23
N GLN A 68 10.90 6.12 -11.43
CA GLN A 68 11.33 5.38 -10.26
C GLN A 68 10.46 5.73 -9.06
N ARG A 69 10.22 4.73 -8.23
CA ARG A 69 9.36 4.85 -7.04
C ARG A 69 10.23 5.09 -5.82
N HIS A 70 9.87 6.10 -5.03
CA HIS A 70 10.63 6.51 -3.86
C HIS A 70 9.71 6.65 -2.65
N TRP A 71 10.14 6.14 -1.51
CA TRP A 71 9.51 6.43 -0.23
C TRP A 71 9.92 7.82 0.24
N LEU A 72 8.96 8.62 0.69
CA LEU A 72 9.21 9.91 1.30
C LEU A 72 9.91 9.70 2.65
N GLU A 73 11.10 10.26 2.81
CA GLU A 73 11.86 10.22 4.05
C GLU A 73 11.30 11.22 5.05
N CYS A 74 10.94 10.73 6.25
CA CYS A 74 10.30 11.54 7.28
C CYS A 74 11.17 12.69 7.79
N SER A 75 12.50 12.50 7.86
CA SER A 75 13.44 13.46 8.44
C SER A 75 13.84 14.60 7.50
N LYS A 76 13.64 14.44 6.19
CA LYS A 76 14.06 15.39 5.15
C LYS A 76 12.90 16.30 4.71
N ALA A 77 13.24 17.51 4.29
CA ALA A 77 12.28 18.44 3.70
C ALA A 77 11.71 17.85 2.40
N ILE A 78 10.38 17.98 2.19
CA ILE A 78 9.68 17.43 1.03
C ILE A 78 10.27 18.00 -0.26
N THR A 79 10.43 19.32 -0.32
CA THR A 79 10.97 20.03 -1.48
C THR A 79 12.38 19.59 -1.89
N LYS A 80 13.18 19.06 -0.96
CA LYS A 80 14.54 18.56 -1.22
C LYS A 80 14.54 17.12 -1.76
N GLN A 81 13.45 16.38 -1.59
CA GLN A 81 13.30 15.01 -2.06
C GLN A 81 12.61 14.96 -3.43
N MET A 82 11.71 15.90 -3.69
CA MET A 82 10.97 15.99 -4.94
C MET A 82 11.88 16.47 -6.08
N ARG A 83 12.05 15.63 -7.11
CA ARG A 83 12.71 16.03 -8.37
C ARG A 83 11.76 16.73 -9.35
N SER A 84 10.46 16.47 -9.24
CA SER A 84 9.43 17.14 -10.04
C SER A 84 9.16 18.57 -9.54
N GLN A 85 8.73 19.44 -10.45
CA GLN A 85 8.22 20.75 -10.07
C GLN A 85 6.82 20.62 -9.42
N PRO A 86 6.45 21.53 -8.50
CA PRO A 86 5.08 21.61 -7.98
C PRO A 86 4.03 21.78 -9.09
N PRO A 87 2.76 21.36 -8.88
CA PRO A 87 2.24 20.74 -7.66
C PRO A 87 2.78 19.32 -7.44
N TYR A 88 2.95 18.94 -6.19
CA TYR A 88 3.48 17.62 -5.83
C TYR A 88 2.34 16.60 -5.76
N THR A 89 2.51 15.46 -6.42
CA THR A 89 1.59 14.32 -6.34
C THR A 89 2.30 13.11 -5.75
N MET A 90 1.70 12.55 -4.69
CA MET A 90 2.22 11.40 -3.96
C MET A 90 1.10 10.41 -3.66
N CYS A 91 1.43 9.30 -3.02
CA CYS A 91 0.50 8.22 -2.74
C CYS A 91 0.75 7.66 -1.34
N LEU A 92 -0.30 7.51 -0.53
CA LEU A 92 -0.22 6.72 0.69
C LEU A 92 -0.25 5.23 0.34
N ARG A 93 0.70 4.44 0.84
CA ARG A 93 0.79 3.00 0.57
C ARG A 93 1.18 2.25 1.83
N VAL A 94 0.90 0.95 1.86
CA VAL A 94 1.47 0.05 2.87
C VAL A 94 2.96 -0.11 2.56
N LYS A 95 3.80 0.19 3.54
CA LYS A 95 5.26 0.06 3.49
C LYS A 95 5.74 -1.23 4.14
N PHE A 96 5.05 -1.65 5.19
CA PHE A 96 5.33 -2.86 5.95
C PHE A 96 4.04 -3.64 6.11
N TYR A 97 3.99 -4.86 5.59
CA TYR A 97 2.86 -5.74 5.83
C TYR A 97 3.01 -6.42 7.19
N PRO A 98 1.94 -6.50 8.00
CA PRO A 98 2.01 -7.21 9.27
C PRO A 98 2.28 -8.70 9.00
N PRO A 99 3.17 -9.35 9.78
CA PRO A 99 3.45 -10.78 9.63
C PRO A 99 2.24 -11.66 9.99
N ASP A 100 1.35 -11.13 10.82
CA ASP A 100 0.09 -11.74 11.20
C ASP A 100 -0.99 -10.65 11.09
N PRO A 101 -1.99 -10.76 10.21
CA PRO A 101 -2.99 -9.70 10.08
C PRO A 101 -3.98 -9.68 11.26
N ALA A 102 -4.00 -10.70 12.13
CA ALA A 102 -4.68 -10.63 13.44
C ALA A 102 -3.99 -9.67 14.42
N ALA A 103 -2.74 -9.26 14.15
CA ALA A 103 -2.02 -8.27 14.95
C ALA A 103 -2.55 -6.84 14.74
N LEU A 104 -3.28 -6.59 13.64
CA LEU A 104 -3.90 -5.28 13.36
C LEU A 104 -5.09 -5.09 14.28
N LYS A 105 -5.04 -4.05 15.13
CA LYS A 105 -6.06 -3.80 16.16
C LYS A 105 -7.19 -2.92 15.65
N GLU A 106 -6.87 -1.94 14.83
CA GLU A 106 -7.84 -0.97 14.34
C GLU A 106 -8.53 -1.46 13.06
N GLU A 107 -9.84 -1.24 12.98
CA GLU A 107 -10.63 -1.60 11.79
C GLU A 107 -10.19 -0.80 10.56
N ILE A 108 -9.87 0.49 10.73
CA ILE A 108 -9.36 1.34 9.66
C ILE A 108 -8.04 0.80 9.10
N THR A 109 -7.12 0.32 9.96
CA THR A 109 -5.85 -0.26 9.51
C THR A 109 -6.08 -1.52 8.69
N ARG A 110 -6.94 -2.41 9.17
CA ARG A 110 -7.36 -3.62 8.47
C ARG A 110 -7.95 -3.32 7.09
N TYR A 111 -8.83 -2.32 7.03
CA TYR A 111 -9.45 -1.87 5.78
C TYR A 111 -8.43 -1.29 4.80
N LEU A 112 -7.52 -0.42 5.25
CA LEU A 112 -6.49 0.17 4.39
C LEU A 112 -5.53 -0.91 3.84
N VAL A 113 -5.14 -1.88 4.66
CA VAL A 113 -4.32 -3.02 4.21
C VAL A 113 -5.08 -3.85 3.18
N PHE A 114 -6.37 -4.12 3.38
CA PHE A 114 -7.23 -4.78 2.40
C PHE A 114 -7.23 -4.05 1.04
N LEU A 115 -7.41 -2.72 1.05
CA LEU A 115 -7.39 -1.91 -0.18
C LEU A 115 -6.04 -1.97 -0.91
N GLN A 116 -4.93 -2.01 -0.17
CA GLN A 116 -3.62 -2.20 -0.76
C GLN A 116 -3.50 -3.58 -1.41
N ILE A 117 -3.92 -4.65 -0.73
CA ILE A 117 -3.86 -6.03 -1.25
C ILE A 117 -4.70 -6.14 -2.52
N LYS A 118 -5.94 -5.61 -2.51
CA LYS A 118 -6.81 -5.55 -3.69
C LYS A 118 -6.09 -4.87 -4.88
N ARG A 119 -5.45 -3.73 -4.63
CA ARG A 119 -4.70 -2.99 -5.64
C ARG A 119 -3.48 -3.78 -6.16
N ASP A 120 -2.75 -4.45 -5.28
CA ASP A 120 -1.57 -5.23 -5.67
C ASP A 120 -1.95 -6.52 -6.39
N LEU A 121 -3.09 -7.13 -6.07
CA LEU A 121 -3.68 -8.24 -6.84
C LEU A 121 -4.03 -7.78 -8.26
N TYR A 122 -4.76 -6.66 -8.38
CA TYR A 122 -5.16 -6.08 -9.66
C TYR A 122 -3.96 -5.74 -10.55
N HIS A 123 -2.85 -5.28 -9.98
CA HIS A 123 -1.63 -4.97 -10.73
C HIS A 123 -0.67 -6.15 -10.88
N GLY A 124 -1.00 -7.34 -10.37
CA GLY A 124 -0.14 -8.53 -10.44
C GLY A 124 1.18 -8.39 -9.66
N ARG A 125 1.19 -7.62 -8.56
CA ARG A 125 2.37 -7.41 -7.71
C ARG A 125 2.48 -8.41 -6.57
N LEU A 126 1.42 -9.17 -6.30
CA LEU A 126 1.44 -10.23 -5.29
C LEU A 126 2.09 -11.48 -5.89
N LEU A 127 3.16 -11.95 -5.24
CA LEU A 127 3.87 -13.17 -5.62
C LEU A 127 3.28 -14.36 -4.86
N CYS A 128 2.12 -14.85 -5.31
CA CYS A 128 1.42 -15.98 -4.73
C CYS A 128 1.06 -17.04 -5.77
N LYS A 129 0.66 -18.25 -5.32
CA LYS A 129 0.17 -19.29 -6.23
C LYS A 129 -1.19 -18.89 -6.79
N SER A 130 -1.54 -19.38 -7.99
CA SER A 130 -2.85 -19.10 -8.60
C SER A 130 -4.03 -19.50 -7.72
N SER A 131 -3.88 -20.54 -6.89
CA SER A 131 -4.90 -20.94 -5.90
C SER A 131 -5.14 -19.85 -4.86
N ASP A 132 -4.06 -19.29 -4.32
CA ASP A 132 -4.09 -18.28 -3.27
C ASP A 132 -4.66 -16.96 -3.81
N ALA A 133 -4.26 -16.63 -5.03
CA ALA A 133 -4.80 -15.50 -5.78
C ALA A 133 -6.31 -15.63 -6.01
N ALA A 134 -6.79 -16.82 -6.38
CA ALA A 134 -8.22 -17.10 -6.55
C ALA A 134 -8.98 -16.95 -5.23
N THR A 135 -8.42 -17.43 -4.12
CA THR A 135 -9.00 -17.26 -2.79
C THR A 135 -9.09 -15.80 -2.39
N LEU A 136 -8.04 -15.00 -2.61
CA LEU A 136 -8.07 -13.56 -2.35
C LEU A 136 -9.12 -12.84 -3.20
N ALA A 137 -9.21 -13.17 -4.48
CA ALA A 137 -10.23 -12.62 -5.37
C ALA A 137 -11.65 -13.00 -4.94
N ALA A 138 -11.87 -14.23 -4.47
CA ALA A 138 -13.16 -14.67 -3.94
C ALA A 138 -13.56 -13.92 -2.67
N PHE A 139 -12.62 -13.63 -1.78
CA PHE A 139 -12.89 -12.78 -0.62
C PHE A 139 -13.18 -11.33 -0.99
N ILE A 140 -12.47 -10.76 -1.97
CA ILE A 140 -12.77 -9.41 -2.49
C ILE A 140 -14.18 -9.40 -3.11
N LEU A 141 -14.52 -10.42 -3.90
CA LEU A 141 -15.85 -10.58 -4.49
C LEU A 141 -16.93 -10.61 -3.41
N GLN A 142 -16.78 -11.48 -2.41
CA GLN A 142 -17.67 -11.58 -1.25
C GLN A 142 -17.83 -10.24 -0.52
N ALA A 143 -16.76 -9.46 -0.38
CA ALA A 143 -16.82 -8.13 0.24
C ALA A 143 -17.58 -7.10 -0.62
N GLU A 144 -17.61 -7.27 -1.95
CA GLU A 144 -18.30 -6.35 -2.87
C GLU A 144 -19.78 -6.68 -3.08
N ILE A 145 -20.14 -7.97 -3.16
CA ILE A 145 -21.51 -8.40 -3.50
C ILE A 145 -22.25 -9.16 -2.38
N GLY A 146 -21.59 -9.42 -1.26
CA GLY A 146 -22.14 -10.23 -0.17
C GLY A 146 -22.19 -11.71 -0.53
N ASP A 147 -22.99 -12.47 0.22
CA ASP A 147 -23.10 -13.93 0.08
C ASP A 147 -23.59 -14.37 -1.29
N TYR A 148 -23.14 -15.55 -1.73
CA TYR A 148 -23.65 -16.15 -2.93
C TYR A 148 -25.17 -16.39 -2.88
N ASP A 149 -25.90 -15.79 -3.82
CA ASP A 149 -27.33 -15.99 -4.04
C ASP A 149 -27.56 -16.52 -5.48
N PRO A 150 -28.10 -17.74 -5.67
CA PRO A 150 -28.31 -18.32 -7.00
C PRO A 150 -29.30 -17.53 -7.87
N GLY A 151 -30.17 -16.70 -7.29
CA GLY A 151 -31.06 -15.82 -8.02
C GLY A 151 -30.38 -14.54 -8.53
N LYS A 152 -29.27 -14.13 -7.91
CA LYS A 152 -28.51 -12.91 -8.27
C LYS A 152 -27.20 -13.20 -8.99
N HIS A 153 -26.64 -14.40 -8.83
CA HIS A 153 -25.32 -14.78 -9.31
C HIS A 153 -25.40 -15.91 -10.34
N PRO A 154 -25.78 -15.59 -11.60
CA PRO A 154 -25.80 -16.56 -12.70
C PRO A 154 -24.37 -16.96 -13.09
N GLU A 155 -24.23 -18.03 -13.87
CA GLU A 155 -22.93 -18.47 -14.40
C GLU A 155 -22.15 -17.32 -15.06
N GLY A 156 -20.85 -17.22 -14.77
CA GLY A 156 -20.00 -16.12 -15.25
C GLY A 156 -20.16 -14.78 -14.52
N TYR A 157 -20.90 -14.70 -13.41
CA TYR A 157 -21.05 -13.45 -12.65
C TYR A 157 -19.71 -12.86 -12.18
N SER A 158 -18.73 -13.72 -11.84
CA SER A 158 -17.40 -13.31 -11.38
C SER A 158 -16.59 -12.59 -12.46
N SER A 159 -16.83 -12.86 -13.75
CA SER A 159 -16.14 -12.22 -14.89
C SER A 159 -16.42 -10.72 -15.01
N LYS A 160 -17.46 -10.21 -14.33
CA LYS A 160 -17.78 -8.77 -14.27
C LYS A 160 -16.78 -7.97 -13.43
N PHE A 161 -16.00 -8.64 -12.59
CA PHE A 161 -15.08 -8.02 -11.64
C PHE A 161 -13.65 -8.19 -12.13
N GLN A 162 -12.90 -7.10 -12.25
CA GLN A 162 -11.50 -7.17 -12.66
C GLN A 162 -10.58 -7.35 -11.46
N PHE A 163 -10.16 -8.60 -11.20
CA PHE A 163 -9.25 -8.93 -10.11
C PHE A 163 -7.78 -8.99 -10.52
N PHE A 164 -7.50 -9.18 -11.83
CA PHE A 164 -6.17 -9.44 -12.35
C PHE A 164 -5.88 -8.62 -13.62
N PRO A 165 -4.60 -8.34 -13.96
CA PRO A 165 -4.27 -7.72 -15.24
C PRO A 165 -4.64 -8.59 -16.45
N LYS A 166 -4.59 -9.92 -16.26
CA LYS A 166 -4.95 -10.92 -17.28
C LYS A 166 -5.94 -11.90 -16.67
N HIS A 167 -7.12 -11.96 -17.24
CA HIS A 167 -8.18 -12.86 -16.84
C HIS A 167 -8.04 -14.20 -17.57
N SER A 168 -8.32 -15.29 -16.87
CA SER A 168 -8.48 -16.61 -17.48
C SER A 168 -9.75 -17.24 -16.96
N GLU A 169 -10.50 -17.87 -17.86
CA GLU A 169 -11.79 -18.52 -17.55
C GLU A 169 -11.65 -19.53 -16.40
N ARG A 170 -10.56 -20.30 -16.38
CA ARG A 170 -10.23 -21.23 -15.30
C ARG A 170 -10.15 -20.54 -13.93
N LEU A 171 -9.59 -19.34 -13.88
CA LEU A 171 -9.45 -18.58 -12.63
C LEU A 171 -10.80 -17.99 -12.20
N GLU A 172 -11.59 -17.50 -13.15
CA GLU A 172 -12.94 -16.96 -12.88
C GLU A 172 -13.89 -18.03 -12.35
N HIS A 173 -13.85 -19.23 -12.95
CA HIS A 173 -14.58 -20.40 -12.45
C HIS A 173 -14.14 -20.75 -11.03
N ARG A 174 -12.84 -20.78 -10.77
CA ARG A 174 -12.30 -21.10 -9.44
C ARG A 174 -12.73 -20.08 -8.38
N ILE A 175 -12.76 -18.80 -8.72
CA ILE A 175 -13.22 -17.73 -7.83
C ILE A 175 -14.71 -17.92 -7.48
N ALA A 176 -15.53 -18.20 -8.49
CA ALA A 176 -16.97 -18.42 -8.31
C ALA A 176 -17.27 -19.66 -7.47
N GLU A 177 -16.51 -20.74 -7.63
CA GLU A 177 -16.59 -21.93 -6.78
C GLU A 177 -16.33 -21.59 -5.32
N ILE A 178 -15.20 -20.94 -5.02
CA ILE A 178 -14.81 -20.59 -3.64
C ILE A 178 -15.87 -19.69 -3.01
N HIS A 179 -16.35 -18.68 -3.73
CA HIS A 179 -17.40 -17.78 -3.26
C HIS A 179 -18.70 -18.53 -2.93
N LYS A 180 -19.06 -19.54 -3.72
CA LYS A 180 -20.29 -20.35 -3.51
C LYS A 180 -20.18 -21.33 -2.35
N SER A 181 -19.02 -21.95 -2.13
CA SER A 181 -18.88 -23.08 -1.21
C SER A 181 -18.21 -22.76 0.12
N GLU A 182 -17.43 -21.68 0.20
CA GLU A 182 -16.51 -21.46 1.33
C GLU A 182 -16.78 -20.17 2.13
N LEU A 183 -17.65 -19.27 1.64
CA LEU A 183 -17.86 -17.93 2.22
C LEU A 183 -19.32 -17.69 2.65
N MET A 184 -19.52 -17.27 3.90
CA MET A 184 -20.80 -16.84 4.48
C MET A 184 -20.60 -15.56 5.34
N MET A 185 -21.60 -14.67 5.35
CA MET A 185 -21.46 -13.20 5.47
C MET A 185 -20.71 -12.63 6.68
N CYS A 186 -20.61 -13.32 7.80
CA CYS A 186 -20.08 -12.70 9.02
C CYS A 186 -18.55 -12.74 9.16
N LEU A 187 -17.84 -13.51 8.32
CA LEU A 187 -16.41 -13.78 8.53
C LEU A 187 -15.51 -13.35 7.38
N ALA A 188 -16.01 -12.79 6.27
CA ALA A 188 -15.18 -12.54 5.08
C ALA A 188 -13.99 -11.59 5.33
N MET A 189 -14.21 -10.44 5.97
CA MET A 189 -13.11 -9.54 6.36
C MET A 189 -12.24 -10.14 7.48
N LEU A 190 -12.85 -10.86 8.42
CA LEU A 190 -12.13 -11.48 9.54
C LEU A 190 -11.21 -12.60 9.02
N HIS A 191 -11.71 -13.49 8.15
CA HIS A 191 -11.00 -14.60 7.51
C HIS A 191 -9.98 -14.11 6.49
N PHE A 192 -10.26 -13.05 5.72
CA PHE A 192 -9.27 -12.46 4.82
C PHE A 192 -8.01 -12.05 5.59
N LEU A 193 -8.18 -11.47 6.78
CA LEU A 193 -7.08 -11.04 7.65
C LEU A 193 -6.60 -12.13 8.64
N HIS A 194 -7.34 -13.23 8.81
CA HIS A 194 -6.87 -14.39 9.57
C HIS A 194 -6.20 -15.45 8.69
N LEU A 195 -6.04 -15.22 7.38
CA LEU A 195 -5.18 -16.06 6.56
C LEU A 195 -3.74 -15.91 7.09
N PRO A 196 -3.17 -16.93 7.77
CA PRO A 196 -1.80 -16.85 8.30
C PRO A 196 -0.77 -16.76 7.16
N HIS A 197 -1.23 -16.91 5.92
CA HIS A 197 -0.39 -16.96 4.74
C HIS A 197 -0.22 -15.62 4.01
N LEU A 198 -1.00 -14.57 4.29
CA LEU A 198 -0.87 -13.29 3.57
C LEU A 198 0.54 -12.68 3.69
N ALA A 199 1.11 -12.73 4.89
CA ALA A 199 2.49 -12.34 5.13
C ALA A 199 3.48 -13.31 4.47
N LEU A 200 3.30 -14.63 4.67
CA LEU A 200 4.16 -15.68 4.10
C LEU A 200 4.19 -15.68 2.56
N TRP A 201 3.10 -15.28 1.90
CA TRP A 201 3.02 -15.11 0.45
C TRP A 201 3.86 -13.91 0.00
N TYR A 202 3.80 -12.81 0.75
CA TYR A 202 4.67 -11.66 0.52
C TYR A 202 6.15 -12.02 0.73
N TYR A 203 6.47 -12.72 1.83
CA TYR A 203 7.84 -13.14 2.17
C TYR A 203 8.41 -14.24 1.26
N ARG A 204 7.58 -15.12 0.68
CA ARG A 204 8.04 -16.10 -0.34
C ARG A 204 8.40 -15.44 -1.67
N GLY A 205 7.86 -14.26 -1.94
CA GLY A 205 8.13 -13.50 -3.16
C GLY A 205 9.42 -12.68 -3.15
N THR A 206 9.96 -12.34 -1.98
CA THR A 206 11.13 -11.47 -1.83
C THR A 206 12.47 -12.20 -1.97
N GLY A 207 12.53 -13.29 -2.75
CA GLY A 207 13.80 -13.97 -3.09
C GLY A 207 14.79 -13.12 -3.88
N GLY A 208 14.44 -11.87 -4.23
CA GLY A 208 15.35 -10.87 -4.75
C GLY A 208 15.56 -9.73 -3.76
N PHE A 209 16.67 -9.76 -3.02
CA PHE A 209 17.19 -8.58 -2.33
C PHE A 209 18.15 -7.84 -3.28
N ILE A 210 18.15 -6.50 -3.22
CA ILE A 210 19.27 -5.69 -3.67
C ILE A 210 19.99 -5.23 -2.42
N SER A 211 21.17 -5.78 -2.16
CA SER A 211 22.09 -5.24 -1.15
C SER A 211 22.45 -3.80 -1.51
N SER A 212 22.80 -2.98 -0.52
CA SER A 212 23.25 -1.59 -0.69
C SER A 212 24.42 -1.41 -1.68
N ASN A 213 25.03 -2.51 -2.13
CA ASN A 213 26.13 -2.56 -3.11
C ASN A 213 25.73 -3.08 -4.50
N GLY A 214 24.44 -3.31 -4.78
CA GLY A 214 23.96 -3.56 -6.16
C GLY A 214 24.17 -4.97 -6.73
N GLU A 215 24.55 -5.97 -5.93
CA GLU A 215 24.65 -7.36 -6.40
C GLU A 215 23.40 -8.19 -6.07
N ARG A 216 22.91 -8.92 -7.08
CA ARG A 216 21.81 -9.89 -6.98
C ARG A 216 22.38 -11.24 -6.51
N GLY A 217 21.90 -11.74 -5.39
CA GLY A 217 22.21 -13.10 -4.91
C GLY A 217 20.93 -13.88 -4.59
N GLU A 218 20.87 -15.13 -5.02
CA GLU A 218 19.85 -16.10 -4.58
C GLU A 218 20.24 -16.67 -3.21
N MET A 219 19.31 -16.71 -2.24
CA MET A 219 19.59 -17.23 -0.89
C MET A 219 18.62 -18.32 -0.43
N ASN A 220 19.20 -19.39 0.14
CA ASN A 220 18.53 -20.60 0.61
C ASN A 220 17.96 -20.43 2.03
N LEU A 221 16.69 -20.81 2.22
CA LEU A 221 15.86 -20.53 3.41
C LEU A 221 16.23 -21.28 4.71
N SER A 222 17.19 -22.20 4.71
CA SER A 222 17.48 -22.99 5.92
C SER A 222 18.22 -22.20 7.00
N TYR A 223 18.86 -21.07 6.66
CA TYR A 223 19.78 -20.38 7.58
C TYR A 223 19.14 -19.30 8.45
N HIS A 224 17.92 -18.82 8.14
CA HIS A 224 17.38 -17.64 8.83
C HIS A 224 16.43 -17.93 10.01
N PHE A 225 15.99 -19.18 10.22
CA PHE A 225 15.14 -19.49 11.37
C PHE A 225 15.85 -19.25 12.72
N HIS A 226 17.19 -19.25 12.73
CA HIS A 226 17.99 -18.95 13.92
C HIS A 226 18.25 -17.45 14.17
N LEU A 227 17.99 -16.57 13.21
CA LEU A 227 18.29 -15.12 13.34
C LEU A 227 17.05 -14.25 13.57
N LEU A 228 15.82 -14.79 13.42
CA LEU A 228 14.57 -14.04 13.61
C LEU A 228 14.16 -13.84 15.09
N SER A 229 15.06 -14.12 16.04
CA SER A 229 14.85 -13.83 17.46
C SER A 229 15.07 -12.35 17.82
N SER A 230 15.26 -11.45 16.85
CA SER A 230 15.51 -10.02 17.12
C SER A 230 14.80 -9.11 16.10
N ARG A 231 13.64 -8.58 16.51
CA ARG A 231 13.16 -7.20 16.30
C ARG A 231 13.26 -6.48 14.93
N ASP A 232 13.37 -7.14 13.78
CA ASP A 232 13.46 -6.42 12.49
C ASP A 232 12.18 -6.46 11.64
N GLN A 233 11.55 -5.30 11.41
CA GLN A 233 10.47 -5.08 10.43
C GLN A 233 11.09 -4.89 9.02
N MET A 234 10.74 -5.74 8.04
CA MET A 234 11.33 -5.68 6.68
C MET A 234 10.57 -4.73 5.73
N THR A 235 11.30 -3.78 5.13
CA THR A 235 10.77 -2.77 4.19
C THR A 235 10.51 -3.37 2.81
N VAL A 236 9.36 -3.08 2.23
CA VAL A 236 9.05 -3.43 0.83
C VAL A 236 9.59 -2.37 -0.12
N CYS A 237 10.48 -2.77 -1.03
CA CYS A 237 10.86 -1.99 -2.20
C CYS A 237 10.09 -2.50 -3.43
N LEU A 238 9.11 -1.71 -3.90
CA LEU A 238 8.37 -1.92 -5.16
C LEU A 238 8.47 -0.69 -6.04
#